data_AF-A0A2S7IGQ4-F1
#
_entry.id   AF-A0A2S7IGQ4-F1
#
_cell.length_a   1.000
_cell.length_b   1.000
_cell.length_c   1.000
_cell.angle_alpha   90.00
_cell.angle_beta   90.00
_cell.angle_gamma   90.00
#
_symmetry.space_group_name_H-M   'P 1'
#
loop_
_entity.id
_entity.type
_entity.pdbx_description
1 polymer ?
#
loop_
_entity_poly.entity_id
_entity_poly.type
_entity_poly.pdbx_seq_one_letter_code
_entity_poly.pdbx_strand_id
1 'polypeptide(L)'
;MQKTMRAFRLWGGLILLLGIVYGVQYVYHRWQQPWDYASVTPSLVGHWFGPFKDPDGIPKTLELEIFKPEVDWLNRKRRGGNKQSFKGVARVKSRLGQEQYRLEGVVRNSQQQALSRITFLFQDENTRLRNNFNLMTAEEGGTWESDALNLTLTFRYITESGSAFSSSNDHRYTTTVPVRLKRMSP
;
A
#
# COMPACT_ATOMS: atom_id res chain seq x y z
N MET A 1 -21.59 1.88 -55.50
CA MET A 1 -20.55 1.04 -54.84
C MET A 1 -19.31 1.80 -54.33
N GLN A 2 -18.96 2.99 -54.83
CA GLN A 2 -17.74 3.70 -54.39
C GLN A 2 -17.85 4.41 -53.02
N LYS A 3 -19.04 4.88 -52.62
CA LYS A 3 -19.24 5.61 -51.35
C LYS A 3 -19.11 4.70 -50.10
N THR A 4 -19.52 3.44 -50.20
CA THR A 4 -19.47 2.47 -49.09
C THR A 4 -18.02 2.03 -48.76
N MET A 5 -17.15 1.90 -49.76
CA MET A 5 -15.74 1.57 -49.56
C MET A 5 -14.93 2.69 -48.86
N ARG A 6 -15.29 3.97 -49.07
CA ARG A 6 -14.63 5.10 -48.39
C ARG A 6 -14.99 5.17 -46.91
N ALA A 7 -16.25 4.92 -46.57
CA ALA A 7 -16.71 4.84 -45.19
C ALA A 7 -15.99 3.71 -44.43
N PHE A 8 -15.89 2.50 -45.02
CA PHE A 8 -15.22 1.37 -44.38
C PHE A 8 -13.74 1.63 -44.06
N ARG A 9 -13.02 2.36 -44.93
CA ARG A 9 -11.62 2.76 -44.69
C ARG A 9 -11.48 3.81 -43.59
N LEU A 10 -12.43 4.76 -43.51
CA LEU A 10 -12.46 5.77 -42.45
C LEU A 10 -12.78 5.16 -41.08
N TRP A 11 -13.76 4.27 -41.01
CA TRP A 11 -14.11 3.54 -39.79
C TRP A 11 -13.00 2.58 -39.35
N GLY A 12 -12.39 1.85 -40.29
CA GLY A 12 -11.24 0.98 -39.99
C GLY A 12 -10.03 1.76 -39.48
N GLY A 13 -9.73 2.92 -40.09
CA GLY A 13 -8.66 3.82 -39.61
C GLY A 13 -8.95 4.37 -38.22
N LEU A 14 -10.19 4.78 -37.94
CA LEU A 14 -10.59 5.28 -36.62
C LEU A 14 -10.47 4.21 -35.52
N ILE A 15 -10.93 2.98 -35.79
CA ILE A 15 -10.82 1.85 -34.85
C ILE A 15 -9.35 1.53 -34.56
N LEU A 16 -8.50 1.52 -35.60
CA LEU A 16 -7.08 1.27 -35.45
C LEU A 16 -6.39 2.36 -34.61
N LEU A 17 -6.76 3.63 -34.84
CA LEU A 17 -6.21 4.76 -34.10
C LEU A 17 -6.66 4.75 -32.63
N LEU A 18 -7.93 4.42 -32.37
CA LEU A 18 -8.44 4.21 -31.01
C LEU A 18 -7.73 3.03 -30.31
N GLY A 19 -7.48 1.93 -31.03
CA GLY A 19 -6.73 0.78 -30.53
C GLY A 19 -5.29 1.12 -30.18
N ILE A 20 -4.60 1.91 -31.01
CA ILE A 20 -3.23 2.37 -30.74
C ILE A 20 -3.20 3.30 -29.52
N VAL A 21 -4.12 4.25 -29.43
CA VAL A 21 -4.21 5.17 -28.27
C VAL A 21 -4.46 4.39 -26.99
N TYR A 22 -5.37 3.42 -27.01
CA TYR A 22 -5.66 2.55 -25.88
C TYR A 22 -4.43 1.71 -25.49
N GLY A 23 -3.76 1.08 -26.47
CA GLY A 23 -2.57 0.27 -26.24
C GLY A 23 -1.40 1.06 -25.66
N VAL A 24 -1.09 2.24 -26.21
CA VAL A 24 -0.03 3.13 -25.69
C VAL A 24 -0.33 3.57 -24.26
N GLN A 25 -1.59 3.90 -23.95
CA GLN A 25 -1.99 4.28 -22.60
C GLN A 25 -1.89 3.11 -21.61
N TYR A 26 -2.31 1.90 -22.03
CA TYR A 26 -2.17 0.69 -21.20
C TYR A 26 -0.71 0.42 -20.85
N VAL A 27 0.20 0.48 -21.84
CA VAL A 27 1.64 0.32 -21.63
C VAL A 27 2.19 1.43 -20.71
N TYR A 28 1.74 2.68 -20.91
CA TYR A 28 2.15 3.82 -20.08
C TYR A 28 1.72 3.67 -18.62
N HIS A 29 0.49 3.21 -18.34
CA HIS A 29 0.02 2.92 -16.99
C HIS A 29 0.80 1.79 -16.34
N ARG A 30 1.02 0.70 -17.07
CA ARG A 30 1.84 -0.44 -16.63
C ARG A 30 3.26 -0.03 -16.22
N TRP A 31 3.87 0.90 -16.96
CA TRP A 31 5.21 1.40 -16.66
C TRP A 31 5.25 2.26 -15.38
N GLN A 32 4.15 2.90 -15.03
CA GLN A 32 4.07 3.81 -13.89
C GLN A 32 3.78 3.12 -12.57
N GLN A 33 3.12 1.97 -12.61
CA GLN A 33 2.69 1.22 -11.44
C GLN A 33 3.14 -0.24 -11.54
N PRO A 34 4.45 -0.54 -11.61
CA PRO A 34 4.90 -1.89 -11.92
C PRO A 34 4.60 -2.89 -10.77
N TRP A 35 4.30 -2.36 -9.58
CA TRP A 35 3.89 -3.12 -8.40
C TRP A 35 2.50 -3.78 -8.54
N ASP A 36 1.68 -3.39 -9.52
CA ASP A 36 0.36 -3.98 -9.81
C ASP A 36 0.38 -4.95 -11.03
N TYR A 37 1.23 -4.70 -12.02
CA TYR A 37 1.19 -5.35 -13.35
C TYR A 37 2.35 -6.30 -13.68
N ALA A 38 3.10 -6.76 -12.68
CA ALA A 38 4.20 -7.70 -12.90
C ALA A 38 3.64 -9.09 -13.25
N SER A 39 3.49 -9.38 -14.56
CA SER A 39 3.02 -10.67 -15.09
C SER A 39 3.98 -11.84 -14.83
N VAL A 40 5.14 -11.58 -14.22
CA VAL A 40 6.22 -12.54 -13.98
C VAL A 40 6.65 -12.54 -12.52
N THR A 41 6.08 -11.66 -11.67
CA THR A 41 6.55 -11.49 -10.28
C THR A 41 5.40 -11.10 -9.36
N PRO A 42 5.23 -11.75 -8.22
CA PRO A 42 4.08 -11.57 -7.31
C PRO A 42 3.86 -10.11 -6.91
N SER A 43 2.63 -9.63 -7.14
CA SER A 43 2.22 -8.23 -6.95
C SER A 43 2.19 -7.84 -5.48
N LEU A 44 2.59 -6.61 -5.16
CA LEU A 44 2.46 -6.06 -3.80
C LEU A 44 0.98 -5.99 -3.35
N VAL A 45 0.06 -5.83 -4.31
CA VAL A 45 -1.38 -5.76 -4.09
C VAL A 45 -1.90 -7.05 -3.49
N GLY A 46 -2.85 -6.92 -2.55
CA GLY A 46 -3.54 -8.04 -1.94
C GLY A 46 -3.49 -8.00 -0.42
N HIS A 47 -3.82 -9.15 0.16
CA HIS A 47 -3.98 -9.33 1.59
C HIS A 47 -2.74 -9.99 2.20
N TRP A 48 -2.31 -9.47 3.34
CA TRP A 48 -1.12 -9.85 4.06
C TRP A 48 -1.44 -10.03 5.53
N PHE A 49 -0.85 -11.04 6.16
CA PHE A 49 -1.09 -11.37 7.56
C PHE A 49 0.17 -11.84 8.28
N GLY A 50 0.40 -11.38 9.50
CA GLY A 50 1.45 -11.94 10.32
C GLY A 50 1.41 -11.50 11.78
N PRO A 51 2.01 -12.30 12.68
CA PRO A 51 2.16 -11.93 14.08
C PRO A 51 3.36 -11.00 14.28
N PHE A 52 3.30 -10.20 15.34
CA PHE A 52 4.43 -9.43 15.85
C PHE A 52 4.28 -9.19 17.36
N LYS A 53 5.31 -8.64 18.00
CA LYS A 53 5.22 -8.14 19.38
C LYS A 53 5.48 -6.65 19.37
N ASP A 54 4.73 -5.90 20.15
CA ASP A 54 5.01 -4.48 20.34
C ASP A 54 6.22 -4.26 21.29
N PRO A 55 6.64 -3.00 21.52
CA PRO A 55 7.74 -2.71 22.45
C PRO A 55 7.49 -3.13 23.91
N ASP A 56 6.23 -3.35 24.30
CA ASP A 56 5.86 -3.91 25.62
C ASP A 56 5.88 -5.45 25.63
N GLY A 57 6.25 -6.08 24.51
CA GLY A 57 6.26 -7.53 24.35
C GLY A 57 4.88 -8.14 24.19
N ILE A 58 3.83 -7.33 24.01
CA ILE A 58 2.46 -7.79 23.86
C ILE A 58 2.30 -8.41 22.46
N PRO A 59 1.83 -9.66 22.36
CA PRO A 59 1.60 -10.30 21.07
C PRO A 59 0.42 -9.63 20.36
N LYS A 60 0.66 -9.27 19.10
CA LYS A 60 -0.30 -8.65 18.19
C LYS A 60 -0.30 -9.39 16.85
N THR A 61 -1.37 -9.20 16.10
CA THR A 61 -1.49 -9.65 14.71
C THR A 61 -1.76 -8.46 13.82
N LEU A 62 -1.11 -8.42 12.67
CA LEU A 62 -1.29 -7.41 11.64
C LEU A 62 -1.94 -8.06 10.42
N GLU A 63 -3.11 -7.58 10.06
CA GLU A 63 -3.74 -7.81 8.78
C GLU A 63 -3.61 -6.54 7.95
N LEU A 64 -3.18 -6.67 6.70
CA LEU A 64 -2.89 -5.55 5.83
C LEU A 64 -3.43 -5.86 4.42
N GLU A 65 -4.21 -4.95 3.87
CA GLU A 65 -4.74 -5.03 2.51
C GLU A 65 -4.21 -3.85 1.70
N ILE A 66 -3.49 -4.14 0.61
CA ILE A 66 -3.03 -3.13 -0.35
C ILE A 66 -3.97 -3.17 -1.53
N PHE A 67 -4.59 -2.03 -1.83
CA PHE A 67 -5.57 -1.91 -2.89
C PHE A 67 -4.92 -1.81 -4.27
N LYS A 68 -5.67 -2.24 -5.29
CA LYS A 68 -5.35 -1.93 -6.68
C LYS A 68 -5.37 -0.42 -6.91
N PRO A 69 -4.51 0.10 -7.80
CA PRO A 69 -4.56 1.51 -8.17
C PRO A 69 -5.92 1.85 -8.77
N GLU A 70 -6.54 2.94 -8.31
CA GLU A 70 -7.79 3.44 -8.86
C GLU A 70 -7.51 4.06 -10.25
N VAL A 71 -8.13 3.49 -11.29
CA VAL A 71 -8.05 4.02 -12.66
C VAL A 71 -9.22 5.00 -12.86
N ASP A 72 -9.09 6.24 -12.39
CA ASP A 72 -10.09 7.28 -12.66
C ASP A 72 -9.82 7.91 -14.05
N TRP A 73 -10.58 7.44 -15.04
CA TRP A 73 -10.50 7.87 -16.43
C TRP A 73 -11.22 9.22 -16.70
N LEU A 74 -12.05 9.69 -15.76
CA LEU A 74 -12.85 10.93 -15.92
C LEU A 74 -12.24 12.12 -15.18
N ASN A 75 -11.60 11.94 -14.01
CA ASN A 75 -11.00 13.04 -13.25
C ASN A 75 -9.49 13.18 -13.47
N ARG A 76 -9.10 13.50 -14.69
CA ARG A 76 -7.70 13.82 -15.07
C ARG A 76 -7.11 15.08 -14.39
N LYS A 77 -7.84 15.72 -13.46
CA LYS A 77 -7.46 16.97 -12.78
C LYS A 77 -6.64 16.81 -11.49
N ARG A 78 -6.27 15.60 -11.06
CA ARG A 78 -5.30 15.44 -9.97
C ARG A 78 -3.86 15.45 -10.50
N ARG A 79 -3.33 16.67 -10.69
CA ARG A 79 -1.90 16.95 -10.81
C ARG A 79 -1.14 16.33 -9.63
N GLY A 80 -0.06 15.59 -9.91
CA GLY A 80 1.07 15.43 -8.98
C GLY A 80 1.05 14.27 -7.99
N GLY A 81 0.19 13.25 -8.15
CA GLY A 81 0.30 12.03 -7.34
C GLY A 81 1.60 11.27 -7.67
N ASN A 82 2.41 10.95 -6.66
CA ASN A 82 3.59 10.10 -6.86
C ASN A 82 3.12 8.75 -7.40
N LYS A 83 3.51 8.40 -8.63
CA LYS A 83 3.09 7.18 -9.34
C LYS A 83 3.53 5.89 -8.62
N GLN A 84 4.47 6.03 -7.69
CA GLN A 84 4.97 4.96 -6.84
C GLN A 84 4.20 4.82 -5.52
N SER A 85 3.19 5.66 -5.26
CA SER A 85 2.37 5.56 -4.06
C SER A 85 1.27 4.51 -4.20
N PHE A 86 0.93 3.87 -3.08
CA PHE A 86 -0.18 2.95 -2.96
C PHE A 86 -0.99 3.26 -1.69
N LYS A 87 -2.21 2.75 -1.66
CA LYS A 87 -3.13 2.89 -0.53
C LYS A 87 -3.61 1.52 -0.08
N GLY A 88 -4.09 1.47 1.15
CA GLY A 88 -4.60 0.25 1.74
C GLY A 88 -5.28 0.49 3.07
N VAL A 89 -5.59 -0.60 3.74
CA VAL A 89 -6.05 -0.63 5.12
C VAL A 89 -5.25 -1.63 5.92
N ALA A 90 -5.14 -1.41 7.22
CA ALA A 90 -4.61 -2.39 8.13
C ALA A 90 -5.49 -2.52 9.36
N ARG A 91 -5.47 -3.72 9.94
CA ARG A 91 -6.11 -4.05 11.20
C ARG A 91 -5.07 -4.67 12.11
N VAL A 92 -4.90 -4.09 13.29
CA VAL A 92 -4.06 -4.64 14.36
C VAL A 92 -4.97 -5.20 15.43
N LYS A 93 -4.75 -6.46 15.82
CA LYS A 93 -5.51 -7.12 16.89
C LYS A 93 -4.60 -7.63 17.98
N SER A 94 -4.99 -7.41 19.23
CA SER A 94 -4.27 -7.83 20.43
C SER A 94 -5.25 -8.19 21.55
N ARG A 95 -4.72 -8.61 22.71
CA ARG A 95 -5.52 -8.77 23.93
C ARG A 95 -6.11 -7.46 24.47
N LEU A 96 -5.54 -6.31 24.08
CA LEU A 96 -5.99 -4.99 24.53
C LEU A 96 -7.12 -4.40 23.68
N GLY A 97 -7.40 -5.03 22.53
CA GLY A 97 -8.40 -4.55 21.58
C GLY A 97 -7.92 -4.61 20.15
N GLN A 98 -8.61 -3.86 19.30
CA GLN A 98 -8.40 -3.82 17.86
C GLN A 98 -8.28 -2.37 17.38
N GLU A 99 -7.33 -2.14 16.48
CA GLU A 99 -7.06 -0.84 15.86
C GLU A 99 -7.25 -0.96 14.35
N GLN A 100 -7.81 0.07 13.73
CA GLN A 100 -8.01 0.14 12.28
C GLN A 100 -7.28 1.34 11.69
N TYR A 101 -6.59 1.09 10.59
CA TYR A 101 -5.71 2.05 9.94
C TYR A 101 -6.02 2.17 8.45
N ARG A 102 -5.96 3.39 7.94
CA ARG A 102 -5.68 3.65 6.52
C ARG A 102 -4.17 3.65 6.31
N LEU A 103 -3.74 3.12 5.18
CA LEU A 103 -2.34 3.04 4.78
C LEU A 103 -2.05 3.98 3.63
N GLU A 104 -0.91 4.64 3.72
CA GLU A 104 -0.29 5.36 2.61
C GLU A 104 1.15 4.91 2.48
N GLY A 105 1.46 4.24 1.37
CA GLY A 105 2.79 3.68 1.13
C GLY A 105 3.43 4.24 -0.14
N VAL A 106 4.76 4.17 -0.19
CA VAL A 106 5.55 4.57 -1.36
C VAL A 106 6.55 3.47 -1.69
N VAL A 107 6.54 3.03 -2.93
CA VAL A 107 7.54 2.13 -3.50
C VAL A 107 8.78 2.94 -3.86
N ARG A 108 9.97 2.53 -3.42
CA ARG A 108 11.23 3.21 -3.79
C ARG A 108 11.60 2.89 -5.23
N ASN A 109 11.60 1.60 -5.52
CA ASN A 109 11.90 1.06 -6.83
C ASN A 109 11.08 -0.23 -7.00
N SER A 110 10.17 -0.20 -7.95
CA SER A 110 9.26 -1.30 -8.23
C SER A 110 9.96 -2.48 -8.92
N GLN A 111 11.10 -2.26 -9.57
CA GLN A 111 11.94 -3.34 -10.11
C GLN A 111 12.71 -4.07 -9.01
N GLN A 112 13.02 -3.39 -7.89
CA GLN A 112 13.77 -3.96 -6.76
C GLN A 112 12.89 -4.44 -5.62
N GLN A 113 11.56 -4.43 -5.81
CA GLN A 113 10.58 -4.84 -4.81
C GLN A 113 10.81 -4.20 -3.43
N ALA A 114 11.22 -2.92 -3.43
CA ALA A 114 11.63 -2.20 -2.25
C ALA A 114 10.65 -1.08 -1.90
N LEU A 115 10.25 -1.05 -0.64
CA LEU A 115 9.39 -0.05 -0.04
C LEU A 115 10.24 1.07 0.57
N SER A 116 9.81 2.32 0.35
CA SER A 116 10.42 3.49 0.98
C SER A 116 9.81 3.74 2.37
N ARG A 117 8.49 3.74 2.47
CA ARG A 117 7.77 3.94 3.74
C ARG A 117 6.33 3.49 3.60
N ILE A 118 5.76 2.98 4.69
CA ILE A 118 4.30 2.88 4.88
C ILE A 118 3.93 3.72 6.09
N THR A 119 2.94 4.59 5.96
CA THR A 119 2.37 5.35 7.08
C THR A 119 1.04 4.74 7.48
N PHE A 120 0.87 4.48 8.77
CA PHE A 120 -0.37 3.97 9.37
C PHE A 120 -1.11 5.14 10.00
N LEU A 121 -2.28 5.46 9.45
CA LEU A 121 -3.14 6.55 9.92
C LEU A 121 -4.41 5.94 10.51
N PHE A 122 -4.81 6.35 11.70
CA PHE A 122 -6.05 5.85 12.28
C PHE A 122 -7.24 6.14 11.36
N GLN A 123 -8.06 5.12 11.12
CA GLN A 123 -9.29 5.30 10.36
C GLN A 123 -10.33 6.09 11.17
N ASP A 124 -10.39 5.81 12.48
CA ASP A 124 -11.17 6.56 13.47
C ASP A 124 -10.30 6.78 14.71
N GLU A 125 -10.05 8.04 15.04
CA GLU A 125 -9.26 8.46 16.21
C GLU A 125 -9.84 7.95 17.54
N ASN A 126 -11.15 7.67 17.60
CA ASN A 126 -11.80 7.13 18.79
C ASN A 126 -11.46 5.65 19.03
N THR A 127 -11.00 4.94 18.00
CA THR A 127 -10.57 3.54 18.09
C THR A 127 -9.10 3.37 18.49
N ARG A 128 -8.39 4.49 18.68
CA ARG A 128 -6.99 4.49 19.13
C ARG A 128 -6.88 3.96 20.55
N LEU A 129 -6.07 2.93 20.74
CA LEU A 129 -5.82 2.37 22.07
C LEU A 129 -4.95 3.32 22.89
N ARG A 130 -5.44 3.69 24.08
CA ARG A 130 -4.71 4.49 25.07
C ARG A 130 -3.81 3.60 25.93
N ASN A 131 -2.79 4.19 26.54
CA ASN A 131 -1.77 3.50 27.33
C ASN A 131 -1.16 2.30 26.59
N ASN A 132 -0.86 2.50 25.31
CA ASN A 132 -0.44 1.43 24.40
C ASN A 132 0.52 1.97 23.33
N PHE A 133 1.43 1.11 22.87
CA PHE A 133 2.19 1.34 21.66
C PHE A 133 1.34 1.03 20.43
N ASN A 134 0.98 2.09 19.72
CA ASN A 134 0.20 2.04 18.50
C ASN A 134 1.13 2.06 17.28
N LEU A 135 0.70 1.48 16.17
CA LEU A 135 1.50 1.38 14.96
C LEU A 135 1.63 2.76 14.27
N MET A 136 2.83 3.12 13.82
CA MET A 136 3.09 4.44 13.25
C MET A 136 3.57 4.37 11.79
N THR A 137 4.73 3.74 11.54
CA THR A 137 5.25 3.55 10.18
C THR A 137 5.86 2.17 10.01
N ALA A 138 5.97 1.74 8.75
CA ALA A 138 7.02 0.80 8.34
C ALA A 138 8.15 1.60 7.70
N GLU A 139 9.37 1.42 8.19
CA GLU A 139 10.55 2.15 7.73
C GLU A 139 11.02 1.71 6.34
N GLU A 140 12.01 2.43 5.83
CA GLU A 140 12.67 2.12 4.56
C GLU A 140 13.35 0.75 4.61
N GLY A 141 13.36 0.06 3.46
CA GLY A 141 13.99 -1.24 3.32
C GLY A 141 13.03 -2.41 3.47
N GLY A 142 11.73 -2.15 3.63
CA GLY A 142 10.71 -3.19 3.49
C GLY A 142 10.75 -3.81 2.08
N THR A 143 10.54 -5.11 1.97
CA THR A 143 10.59 -5.84 0.70
C THR A 143 9.40 -6.75 0.54
N TRP A 144 8.99 -7.00 -0.71
CA TRP A 144 7.98 -8.02 -0.99
C TRP A 144 8.50 -9.01 -2.03
N GLU A 145 8.34 -10.29 -1.75
CA GLU A 145 8.70 -11.35 -2.67
C GLU A 145 7.75 -12.53 -2.45
N SER A 146 7.09 -12.96 -3.52
CA SER A 146 6.15 -14.09 -3.47
C SER A 146 5.05 -13.86 -2.45
N ASP A 147 5.02 -14.74 -1.46
CA ASP A 147 4.03 -14.73 -0.40
C ASP A 147 4.60 -14.14 0.88
N ALA A 148 5.69 -13.37 0.80
CA ALA A 148 6.30 -12.70 1.93
C ALA A 148 6.39 -11.19 1.71
N LEU A 149 5.96 -10.44 2.73
CA LEU A 149 6.14 -9.00 2.86
C LEU A 149 6.91 -8.75 4.16
N ASN A 150 8.16 -8.31 4.03
CA ASN A 150 9.03 -8.00 5.15
C ASN A 150 8.97 -6.49 5.42
N LEU A 151 8.71 -6.12 6.67
CA LEU A 151 8.61 -4.73 7.10
C LEU A 151 9.37 -4.54 8.42
N THR A 152 9.86 -3.33 8.67
CA THR A 152 10.37 -2.92 9.97
C THR A 152 9.42 -1.89 10.55
N LEU A 153 8.66 -2.27 11.57
CA LEU A 153 7.60 -1.45 12.16
C LEU A 153 8.14 -0.53 13.24
N THR A 154 7.59 0.68 13.31
CA THR A 154 7.80 1.66 14.37
C THR A 154 6.48 1.92 15.10
N PHE A 155 6.61 2.37 16.33
CA PHE A 155 5.48 2.56 17.22
C PHE A 155 5.50 3.94 17.84
N ARG A 156 4.33 4.36 18.28
CA ARG A 156 4.14 5.56 19.09
C ARG A 156 3.34 5.20 20.32
N TYR A 157 3.87 5.53 21.49
CA TYR A 157 3.11 5.38 22.72
C TYR A 157 2.08 6.49 22.83
N ILE A 158 0.85 6.10 23.14
CA ILE A 158 -0.28 7.01 23.35
C ILE A 158 -0.65 6.93 24.82
N THR A 159 -0.63 8.08 25.51
CA THR A 159 -0.99 8.20 26.92
C THR A 159 -2.49 8.06 27.13
N GLU A 160 -2.92 8.03 28.39
CA GLU A 160 -4.33 8.02 28.79
C GLU A 160 -5.10 9.24 28.24
N SER A 161 -4.51 10.43 28.31
CA SER A 161 -5.10 11.66 27.75
C SER A 161 -5.13 11.68 26.22
N GLY A 162 -4.42 10.74 25.60
CA GLY A 162 -4.37 10.57 24.16
C GLY A 162 -3.24 11.30 23.45
N SER A 163 -2.38 11.96 24.21
CA SER A 163 -1.16 12.56 23.67
C SER A 163 -0.12 11.50 23.31
N ALA A 164 0.72 11.82 22.34
CA ALA A 164 1.92 11.04 22.07
C ALA A 164 2.95 11.33 23.16
N PHE A 165 3.57 10.29 23.71
CA PHE A 165 4.69 10.43 24.65
C PHE A 165 5.91 9.68 24.14
N SER A 166 7.10 10.21 24.46
CA SER A 166 8.38 9.62 24.13
C SER A 166 9.37 9.89 25.25
N SER A 167 10.26 8.93 25.50
CA SER A 167 11.36 9.05 26.46
C SER A 167 12.63 8.48 25.85
N SER A 168 13.70 9.29 25.81
CA SER A 168 15.01 8.84 25.34
C SER A 168 15.69 7.85 26.30
N ASN A 169 15.26 7.83 27.56
CA ASN A 169 15.83 6.95 28.60
C ASN A 169 15.17 5.56 28.64
N ASP A 170 14.12 5.34 27.85
CA ASP A 170 13.43 4.06 27.75
C ASP A 170 13.49 3.54 26.30
N HIS A 171 14.22 2.44 26.11
CA HIS A 171 14.46 1.82 24.81
C HIS A 171 13.18 1.43 24.05
N ARG A 172 12.04 1.24 24.75
CA ARG A 172 10.77 0.89 24.12
C ARG A 172 10.29 1.96 23.13
N TYR A 173 10.62 3.23 23.38
CA TYR A 173 10.19 4.36 22.53
C TYR A 173 11.01 4.52 21.25
N THR A 174 12.14 3.81 21.13
CA THR A 174 12.99 3.80 19.93
C THR A 174 13.06 2.40 19.31
N THR A 175 12.32 1.44 19.84
CA THR A 175 12.35 0.06 19.36
C THR A 175 11.67 -0.06 18.00
N THR A 176 12.37 -0.69 17.06
CA THR A 176 11.81 -1.13 15.79
C THR A 176 11.58 -2.64 15.82
N VAL A 177 10.54 -3.11 15.14
CA VAL A 177 10.16 -4.52 15.14
C VAL A 177 10.14 -5.05 13.71
N PRO A 178 11.07 -5.95 13.33
CA PRO A 178 10.99 -6.62 12.04
C PRO A 178 9.81 -7.59 12.04
N VAL A 179 8.99 -7.55 11.00
CA VAL A 179 7.86 -8.46 10.80
C VAL A 179 7.90 -9.06 9.42
N ARG A 180 7.45 -10.29 9.33
CA ARG A 180 7.25 -10.99 8.07
C ARG A 180 5.78 -11.36 7.95
N LEU A 181 5.08 -10.67 7.07
CA LEU A 181 3.70 -10.97 6.73
C LEU A 181 3.66 -11.99 5.60
N LYS A 182 2.71 -12.93 5.70
CA LYS A 182 2.42 -13.90 4.66
C LYS A 182 1.26 -13.41 3.82
N ARG A 183 1.31 -13.68 2.51
CA ARG A 183 0.15 -13.42 1.65
C ARG A 183 -1.00 -14.33 2.07
N MET A 184 -2.18 -13.76 2.19
CA MET A 184 -3.42 -14.54 2.31
C MET A 184 -3.92 -14.81 0.89
N SER A 185 -4.04 -16.09 0.53
CA SER A 185 -4.72 -16.47 -0.70
C SER A 185 -6.19 -16.04 -0.61
N PRO A 186 -6.77 -15.47 -1.69
CA PRO A 186 -8.19 -15.15 -1.75
C PRO A 186 -9.06 -16.41 -1.68
#